data_AF-A0A382SBI8-F1
#
_entry.id   AF-A0A382SBI8-F1
#
_cell.length_a   1.000
_cell.length_b   1.000
_cell.length_c   1.000
_cell.angle_alpha   90.00
_cell.angle_beta   90.00
_cell.angle_gamma   90.00
#
_symmetry.space_group_name_H-M   'P 1'
#
loop_
_entity.id
_entity.type
_entity.pdbx_description
1 polymer ?
#
loop_
_entity_poly.entity_id
_entity_poly.type
_entity_poly.pdbx_seq_one_letter_code
_entity_poly.pdbx_strand_id
1 'polypeptide(L)'
;MPKLLLKGEFRSAVEKLPLIDSSIISDGPELGRAMLLLSMFANAFISCGSEPESKIPRPLAIPLANVAKRSGRPPIASHASIVLNNWRRIDKDGSIELENLKTVQNFLGGQDEDWFFLTTVAIEFRGASAIIAALEGLDGASTSDDQKVDEAFEKVEKSIESCIEILDRIPEKCS
;
A
#
# COMPACT_ATOMS: atom_id res chain seq x y z
N MET A 1 -4.78 -15.26 -5.74
CA MET A 1 -3.99 -15.59 -4.53
C MET A 1 -4.87 -16.15 -3.39
N PRO A 2 -5.92 -15.46 -2.88
CA PRO A 2 -6.68 -15.93 -1.69
C PRO A 2 -7.17 -17.38 -1.75
N LYS A 3 -7.85 -17.75 -2.84
CA LYS A 3 -8.36 -19.12 -3.02
C LYS A 3 -7.27 -20.20 -3.00
N LEU A 4 -6.07 -19.87 -3.48
CA LEU A 4 -4.94 -20.82 -3.50
C LEU A 4 -4.29 -20.94 -2.13
N LEU A 5 -4.21 -19.83 -1.37
CA LEU A 5 -3.71 -19.85 0.00
C LEU A 5 -4.65 -20.67 0.91
N LEU A 6 -5.96 -20.45 0.81
CA LEU A 6 -6.97 -21.21 1.57
C LEU A 6 -6.94 -22.72 1.29
N LYS A 7 -6.56 -23.12 0.07
CA LYS A 7 -6.43 -24.54 -0.32
C LYS A 7 -5.06 -25.14 -0.03
N GLY A 8 -4.08 -24.34 0.42
CA GLY A 8 -2.69 -24.79 0.53
C GLY A 8 -2.00 -25.04 -0.82
N GLU A 9 -2.57 -24.57 -1.93
CA GLU A 9 -2.08 -24.81 -3.29
C GLU A 9 -1.18 -23.68 -3.83
N PHE A 10 -0.97 -22.61 -3.05
CA PHE A 10 -0.30 -21.40 -3.51
C PHE A 10 1.16 -21.63 -3.96
N ARG A 11 1.96 -22.36 -3.17
CA ARG A 11 3.37 -22.65 -3.53
C ARG A 11 3.47 -23.40 -4.86
N SER A 12 2.70 -24.48 -5.01
CA SER A 12 2.68 -25.26 -6.24
C SER A 12 2.26 -24.43 -7.46
N ALA A 13 1.33 -23.49 -7.28
CA ALA A 13 0.92 -22.59 -8.35
C ALA A 13 2.05 -21.61 -8.74
N VAL A 14 2.78 -21.05 -7.77
CA VAL A 14 3.91 -20.14 -8.02
C VAL A 14 5.07 -20.85 -8.71
N GLU A 15 5.38 -22.09 -8.31
CA GLU A 15 6.45 -22.89 -8.94
C GLU A 15 6.17 -23.24 -10.40
N LYS A 16 4.89 -23.31 -10.79
CA LYS A 16 4.44 -23.57 -12.16
C LYS A 16 4.35 -22.30 -13.01
N LEU A 17 4.62 -21.11 -12.46
CA LEU A 17 4.60 -19.89 -13.24
C LEU A 17 5.67 -19.94 -14.34
N PRO A 18 5.35 -19.47 -15.56
CA PRO A 18 6.38 -19.23 -16.56
C PRO A 18 7.28 -18.09 -16.09
N LEU A 19 8.55 -18.12 -16.49
CA LEU A 19 9.42 -16.96 -16.32
C LEU A 19 8.91 -15.83 -17.23
N ILE A 20 8.43 -14.74 -16.64
CA ILE A 20 7.95 -13.57 -17.38
C ILE A 20 9.14 -12.65 -17.69
N ASP A 21 9.21 -12.16 -18.92
CA ASP A 21 10.10 -11.06 -19.25
C ASP A 21 9.54 -9.75 -18.69
N SER A 22 10.16 -9.22 -17.64
CA SER A 22 9.77 -7.97 -16.99
C SER A 22 10.08 -6.71 -17.82
N SER A 23 10.81 -6.85 -18.95
CA SER A 23 11.12 -5.71 -19.83
C SER A 23 9.89 -5.12 -20.52
N ILE A 24 8.83 -5.93 -20.69
CA ILE A 24 7.58 -5.53 -21.36
C ILE A 24 6.69 -4.64 -20.49
N ILE A 25 6.94 -4.57 -19.18
CA ILE A 25 6.14 -3.80 -18.22
C ILE A 25 6.56 -2.34 -18.34
N SER A 26 5.65 -1.41 -18.59
CA SER A 26 5.96 0.02 -18.69
C SER A 26 6.25 0.63 -17.32
N ASP A 27 6.97 1.76 -17.29
CA ASP A 27 7.14 2.54 -16.06
C ASP A 27 5.81 3.18 -15.60
N GLY A 28 5.80 3.75 -14.39
CA GLY A 28 4.62 4.39 -13.82
C GLY A 28 3.59 3.39 -13.26
N PRO A 29 2.29 3.52 -13.57
CA PRO A 29 1.25 2.69 -12.96
C PRO A 29 1.42 1.18 -13.17
N GLU A 30 1.90 0.75 -14.36
CA GLU A 30 2.13 -0.66 -14.66
C GLU A 30 3.25 -1.24 -13.79
N LEU A 31 4.36 -0.52 -13.65
CA LEU A 31 5.47 -0.89 -12.77
C LEU A 31 5.02 -0.95 -11.30
N GLY A 32 4.23 0.02 -10.84
CA GLY A 32 3.67 0.04 -9.49
C GLY A 32 2.76 -1.18 -9.23
N ARG A 33 1.92 -1.53 -10.21
CA ARG A 33 1.05 -2.72 -10.12
C ARG A 33 1.84 -4.02 -10.14
N ALA A 34 2.88 -4.12 -10.96
CA ALA A 34 3.78 -5.27 -10.98
C ALA A 34 4.50 -5.41 -9.63
N MET A 35 5.00 -4.30 -9.07
CA MET A 35 5.66 -4.28 -7.76
C MET A 35 4.72 -4.75 -6.65
N LEU A 36 3.46 -4.29 -6.63
CA LEU A 36 2.42 -4.77 -5.73
C LEU A 36 2.27 -6.31 -5.82
N LEU A 37 1.96 -6.83 -7.01
CA LEU A 37 1.64 -8.25 -7.18
C LEU A 37 2.83 -9.15 -6.86
N LEU A 38 3.99 -8.88 -7.44
CA LEU A 38 5.18 -9.71 -7.29
C LEU A 38 5.67 -9.74 -5.83
N SER A 39 5.65 -8.59 -5.15
CA SER A 39 6.08 -8.51 -3.76
C SER A 39 5.11 -9.19 -2.79
N MET A 40 3.80 -9.08 -3.02
CA MET A 40 2.80 -9.83 -2.25
C MET A 40 2.92 -11.33 -2.50
N PHE A 41 3.14 -11.77 -3.74
CA PHE A 41 3.31 -13.18 -4.05
C PHE A 41 4.57 -13.75 -3.40
N ALA A 42 5.67 -13.00 -3.38
CA ALA A 42 6.90 -13.40 -2.71
C ALA A 42 6.69 -13.55 -1.20
N ASN A 43 6.04 -12.56 -0.57
CA ASN A 43 5.72 -12.61 0.86
C ASN A 43 4.81 -13.80 1.19
N ALA A 44 3.74 -14.01 0.41
CA ALA A 44 2.84 -15.15 0.57
C ALA A 44 3.55 -16.49 0.34
N PHE A 45 4.46 -16.58 -0.63
CA PHE A 45 5.20 -17.81 -0.91
C PHE A 45 6.07 -18.21 0.28
N ILE A 46 6.78 -17.23 0.85
CA ILE A 46 7.63 -17.42 2.03
C ILE A 46 6.79 -17.81 3.25
N SER A 47 5.70 -17.10 3.52
CA SER A 47 4.96 -17.21 4.79
C SER A 47 3.83 -18.24 4.83
N CYS A 48 3.28 -18.67 3.69
CA CYS A 48 2.22 -19.67 3.67
C CYS A 48 2.72 -21.07 4.08
N GLY A 49 1.83 -22.03 4.36
CA GLY A 49 2.22 -23.38 4.77
C GLY A 49 2.57 -23.50 6.25
N SER A 50 3.09 -24.66 6.67
CA SER A 50 3.42 -24.92 8.07
C SER A 50 4.73 -24.26 8.52
N GLU A 51 5.71 -24.21 7.62
CA GLU A 51 7.06 -23.68 7.88
C GLU A 51 7.43 -22.68 6.78
N PRO A 52 8.12 -21.57 7.10
CA PRO A 52 8.47 -20.57 6.11
C PRO A 52 9.52 -21.06 5.11
N GLU A 53 9.39 -20.66 3.84
CA GLU A 53 10.43 -20.93 2.83
C GLU A 53 11.59 -19.95 2.93
N SER A 54 12.80 -20.45 2.70
CA SER A 54 14.02 -19.62 2.65
C SER A 54 14.39 -19.16 1.23
N LYS A 55 13.72 -19.67 0.20
CA LYS A 55 14.06 -19.43 -1.20
C LYS A 55 12.82 -19.19 -2.05
N ILE A 56 12.79 -18.07 -2.76
CA ILE A 56 11.75 -17.77 -3.76
C ILE A 56 12.14 -18.42 -5.09
N PRO A 57 11.22 -19.10 -5.79
CA PRO A 57 11.52 -19.75 -7.07
C PRO A 57 11.80 -18.73 -8.18
N ARG A 58 12.64 -19.13 -9.13
CA ARG A 58 13.13 -18.25 -10.23
C ARG A 58 12.04 -17.50 -10.99
N PRO A 59 10.89 -18.11 -11.35
CA PRO A 59 9.81 -17.42 -12.07
C PRO A 59 9.24 -16.20 -11.33
N LEU A 60 9.40 -16.14 -10.00
CA LEU A 60 8.95 -15.02 -9.18
C LEU A 60 10.11 -14.10 -8.76
N ALA A 61 11.25 -14.69 -8.37
CA ALA A 61 12.41 -13.94 -7.88
C ALA A 61 13.02 -13.01 -8.95
N ILE A 62 13.14 -13.47 -10.19
CA ILE A 62 13.78 -12.70 -11.28
C ILE A 62 12.92 -11.48 -11.66
N PRO A 63 11.61 -11.62 -11.99
CA PRO A 63 10.78 -10.45 -12.30
C PRO A 63 10.69 -9.48 -11.12
N LEU A 64 10.57 -9.97 -9.89
CA LEU A 64 10.51 -9.12 -8.70
C LEU A 64 11.79 -8.29 -8.53
N ALA A 65 12.97 -8.89 -8.67
CA ALA A 65 14.24 -8.16 -8.59
C ALA A 65 14.35 -7.05 -9.66
N ASN A 66 13.95 -7.36 -10.90
CA ASN A 66 13.99 -6.40 -11.99
C ASN A 66 13.01 -5.23 -11.78
N VAL A 67 11.76 -5.54 -11.42
CA VAL A 67 10.72 -4.54 -11.15
C VAL A 67 11.10 -3.68 -9.94
N ALA A 68 11.62 -4.28 -8.87
CA ALA A 68 12.07 -3.56 -7.68
C ALA A 68 13.22 -2.60 -8.01
N LYS A 69 14.23 -3.06 -8.77
CA LYS A 69 15.33 -2.22 -9.24
C LYS A 69 14.84 -1.02 -10.05
N ARG A 70 13.93 -1.25 -11.02
CA ARG A 70 13.31 -0.17 -11.82
C ARG A 70 12.47 0.78 -10.98
N SER A 71 11.82 0.26 -9.93
CA SER A 71 11.03 1.07 -9.00
C SER A 71 11.88 1.85 -7.98
N GLY A 72 13.21 1.67 -7.98
CA GLY A 72 14.10 2.26 -6.97
C GLY A 72 13.85 1.76 -5.55
N ARG A 73 13.32 0.53 -5.40
CA ARG A 73 12.85 -0.03 -4.13
C ARG A 73 13.45 -1.42 -3.88
N PRO A 74 13.55 -1.88 -2.62
CA PRO A 74 13.92 -3.26 -2.33
C PRO A 74 12.84 -4.25 -2.80
N PRO A 75 13.20 -5.50 -3.18
CA PRO A 75 12.29 -6.52 -3.69
C PRO A 75 11.44 -7.18 -2.59
N ILE A 76 10.71 -6.36 -1.83
CA ILE A 76 9.86 -6.79 -0.71
C ILE A 76 8.56 -5.99 -0.70
N ALA A 77 7.51 -6.57 -0.13
CA ALA A 77 6.27 -5.86 0.11
C ALA A 77 6.55 -4.71 1.08
N SER A 78 6.10 -3.51 0.75
CA SER A 78 6.16 -2.35 1.65
C SER A 78 4.85 -1.60 1.62
N HIS A 79 4.71 -0.60 2.49
CA HIS A 79 3.50 0.24 2.57
C HIS A 79 3.10 0.81 1.20
N ALA A 80 4.07 1.32 0.42
CA ALA A 80 3.82 1.80 -0.94
C ALA A 80 3.30 0.72 -1.91
N SER A 81 3.60 -0.56 -1.69
CA SER A 81 2.99 -1.65 -2.45
C SER A 81 1.58 -1.93 -1.94
N ILE A 82 1.47 -2.43 -0.71
CA ILE A 82 0.26 -3.10 -0.22
C ILE A 82 -0.82 -2.14 0.29
N VAL A 83 -0.50 -0.85 0.42
CA VAL A 83 -1.44 0.22 0.79
C VAL A 83 -1.59 1.19 -0.36
N LEU A 84 -0.59 2.06 -0.61
CA LEU A 84 -0.74 3.21 -1.53
C LEU A 84 -1.13 2.83 -2.96
N ASN A 85 -0.67 1.66 -3.45
CA ASN A 85 -0.97 1.15 -4.79
C ASN A 85 -2.04 0.06 -4.83
N ASN A 86 -2.67 -0.29 -3.69
CA ASN A 86 -3.52 -1.47 -3.55
C ASN A 86 -5.00 -1.15 -3.25
N TRP A 87 -5.50 -0.01 -3.70
CA TRP A 87 -6.88 0.38 -3.45
C TRP A 87 -7.54 0.94 -4.71
N ARG A 88 -8.86 1.02 -4.66
CA ARG A 88 -9.69 1.72 -5.65
C ARG A 88 -10.93 2.26 -4.97
N ARG A 89 -11.56 3.25 -5.61
CA ARG A 89 -12.92 3.65 -5.23
C ARG A 89 -13.96 2.64 -5.70
N ILE A 90 -15.04 2.49 -4.95
CA ILE A 90 -16.23 1.72 -5.33
C ILE A 90 -17.02 2.56 -6.33
N ASP A 91 -17.44 3.75 -5.92
CA ASP A 91 -17.90 4.84 -6.77
C ASP A 91 -16.71 5.72 -7.19
N LYS A 92 -16.40 5.72 -8.48
CA LYS A 92 -15.25 6.43 -9.06
C LYS A 92 -15.35 7.95 -8.90
N ASP A 93 -16.56 8.47 -8.87
CA ASP A 93 -16.83 9.91 -8.79
C ASP A 93 -17.02 10.36 -7.33
N GLY A 94 -17.12 9.41 -6.40
CA GLY A 94 -17.20 9.65 -4.96
C GLY A 94 -15.87 10.03 -4.31
N SER A 95 -15.96 10.43 -3.04
CA SER A 95 -14.84 10.81 -2.18
C SER A 95 -13.95 9.63 -1.79
N ILE A 96 -12.74 9.93 -1.32
CA ILE A 96 -11.80 8.95 -0.75
C ILE A 96 -12.14 8.82 0.75
N GLU A 97 -13.10 7.96 1.05
CA GLU A 97 -13.57 7.66 2.40
C GLU A 97 -13.70 6.15 2.56
N LEU A 98 -13.48 5.62 3.76
CA LEU A 98 -13.46 4.19 4.07
C LEU A 98 -14.61 3.40 3.42
N GLU A 99 -15.83 3.92 3.46
CA GLU A 99 -17.04 3.31 2.91
C GLU A 99 -17.03 3.20 1.38
N ASN A 100 -16.26 4.07 0.71
CA ASN A 100 -16.13 4.11 -0.74
C ASN A 100 -14.82 3.48 -1.23
N LEU A 101 -14.02 2.86 -0.37
CA LEU A 101 -12.77 2.20 -0.77
C LEU A 101 -12.89 0.68 -0.86
N LYS A 102 -12.04 0.09 -1.70
CA LYS A 102 -11.88 -1.36 -1.79
C LYS A 102 -10.44 -1.75 -2.11
N THR A 103 -9.93 -2.75 -1.42
CA THR A 103 -8.61 -3.33 -1.69
C THR A 103 -8.61 -4.06 -3.03
N VAL A 104 -7.52 -3.94 -3.77
CA VAL A 104 -7.40 -4.53 -5.11
C VAL A 104 -6.87 -5.97 -5.05
N GLN A 105 -5.88 -6.23 -4.19
CA GLN A 105 -5.28 -7.53 -3.97
C GLN A 105 -5.15 -7.81 -2.47
N ASN A 106 -5.75 -8.90 -2.02
CA ASN A 106 -5.62 -9.41 -0.65
C ASN A 106 -4.78 -10.69 -0.59
N PHE A 107 -4.19 -10.97 0.56
CA PHE A 107 -3.60 -12.26 0.93
C PHE A 107 -4.69 -13.32 1.09
N LEU A 108 -5.46 -13.27 2.18
CA LEU A 108 -6.55 -14.22 2.45
C LEU A 108 -7.92 -13.62 2.10
N GLY A 109 -7.99 -12.29 2.07
CA GLY A 109 -9.22 -11.53 1.99
C GLY A 109 -9.99 -11.58 3.29
N GLY A 110 -11.13 -10.89 3.29
CA GLY A 110 -11.97 -10.76 4.48
C GLY A 110 -12.05 -9.31 4.91
N GLN A 111 -13.00 -9.05 5.80
CA GLN A 111 -13.31 -7.71 6.25
C GLN A 111 -12.16 -7.11 7.07
N ASP A 112 -11.52 -7.90 7.92
CA ASP A 112 -10.38 -7.48 8.74
C ASP A 112 -9.19 -6.98 7.89
N GLU A 113 -8.76 -7.80 6.92
CA GLU A 113 -7.64 -7.45 6.02
C GLU A 113 -7.96 -6.21 5.17
N ASP A 114 -9.18 -6.15 4.61
CA ASP A 114 -9.62 -4.99 3.84
C ASP A 114 -9.63 -3.73 4.71
N TRP A 115 -10.17 -3.80 5.93
CA TRP A 115 -10.27 -2.66 6.82
C TRP A 115 -8.91 -2.17 7.30
N PHE A 116 -8.01 -3.10 7.63
CA PHE A 116 -6.63 -2.78 8.01
C PHE A 116 -5.92 -1.96 6.93
N PHE A 117 -5.95 -2.40 5.67
CA PHE A 117 -5.31 -1.66 4.58
C PHE A 117 -6.03 -0.35 4.27
N LEU A 118 -7.35 -0.36 4.14
CA LEU A 118 -8.11 0.81 3.71
C LEU A 118 -8.13 1.94 4.76
N THR A 119 -8.08 1.60 6.04
CA THR A 119 -7.94 2.60 7.11
C THR A 119 -6.64 3.37 6.95
N THR A 120 -5.53 2.68 6.64
CA THR A 120 -4.26 3.36 6.38
C THR A 120 -4.28 4.19 5.09
N VAL A 121 -5.00 3.76 4.04
CA VAL A 121 -5.22 4.61 2.84
C VAL A 121 -5.95 5.91 3.20
N ALA A 122 -7.01 5.82 4.02
CA ALA A 122 -7.76 6.98 4.44
C ALA A 122 -6.92 7.93 5.32
N ILE A 123 -6.12 7.39 6.24
CA ILE A 123 -5.17 8.18 7.05
C ILE A 123 -4.17 8.92 6.15
N GLU A 124 -3.56 8.25 5.18
CA GLU A 124 -2.61 8.87 4.24
C GLU A 124 -3.27 10.00 3.44
N PHE A 125 -4.54 9.81 3.02
CA PHE A 125 -5.29 10.86 2.34
C PHE A 125 -5.58 12.08 3.23
N ARG A 126 -6.00 11.86 4.49
CA ARG A 126 -6.24 12.93 5.46
C ARG A 126 -4.97 13.66 5.87
N GLY A 127 -3.87 12.93 6.03
CA GLY A 127 -2.57 13.46 6.41
C GLY A 127 -1.88 14.28 5.32
N ALA A 128 -2.30 14.15 4.06
CA ALA A 128 -1.68 14.86 2.93
C ALA A 128 -1.69 16.39 3.11
N SER A 129 -2.75 16.95 3.71
CA SER A 129 -2.84 18.40 3.98
C SER A 129 -1.80 18.86 5.01
N ALA A 130 -1.40 18.02 5.96
CA ALA A 130 -0.37 18.36 6.94
C ALA A 130 0.99 18.59 6.27
N ILE A 131 1.31 17.80 5.24
CA ILE A 131 2.58 17.95 4.50
C ILE A 131 2.59 19.28 3.75
N ILE A 132 1.48 19.64 3.11
CA ILE A 132 1.34 20.93 2.41
C ILE A 132 1.46 22.09 3.41
N ALA A 133 0.75 22.00 4.54
CA ALA A 133 0.81 23.01 5.60
C ALA A 133 2.22 23.15 6.17
N ALA A 134 2.96 22.06 6.39
CA ALA A 134 4.34 22.12 6.86
C ALA A 134 5.25 22.87 5.87
N LEU A 135 5.08 22.68 4.56
CA LEU A 135 5.82 23.43 3.55
C LEU A 135 5.43 24.92 3.54
N GLU A 136 4.15 25.24 3.71
CA GLU A 136 3.68 26.63 3.86
C GLU A 136 4.28 27.30 5.11
N GLY A 137 4.37 26.58 6.23
CA GLY A 137 4.98 27.08 7.46
C GLY A 137 6.50 27.30 7.32
N LEU A 138 7.21 26.41 6.62
CA LEU A 138 8.64 26.61 6.32
C LEU A 138 8.88 27.88 5.47
N ASP A 139 7.99 28.14 4.51
CA ASP A 139 8.04 29.38 3.72
C ASP A 139 7.79 30.61 4.60
N GLY A 140 6.76 30.58 5.45
CA GLY A 140 6.47 31.64 6.41
C GLY A 140 7.65 31.94 7.35
N ALA A 141 8.29 30.91 7.88
CA ALA A 141 9.49 31.05 8.70
C ALA A 141 10.65 31.70 7.93
N SER A 142 10.82 31.37 6.64
CA SER A 142 11.87 31.96 5.80
C SER A 142 11.63 33.44 5.51
N THR A 143 10.36 33.88 5.50
CA THR A 143 9.97 35.28 5.28
C THR A 143 9.68 36.05 6.56
N SER A 144 9.88 35.43 7.74
CA SER A 144 9.51 36.01 9.05
C SER A 144 8.04 36.43 9.12
N ASP A 145 7.16 35.63 8.51
CA ASP A 145 5.71 35.79 8.56
C ASP A 145 5.14 34.85 9.64
N ASP A 146 5.06 35.36 10.87
CA ASP A 146 4.61 34.59 12.03
C ASP A 146 3.15 34.12 11.87
N GLN A 147 2.30 34.92 11.22
CA GLN A 147 0.90 34.54 10.98
C GLN A 147 0.82 33.29 10.09
N LYS A 148 1.63 33.25 9.03
CA LYS A 148 1.67 32.09 8.13
C LYS A 148 2.19 30.82 8.82
N VAL A 149 3.12 30.98 9.77
CA VAL A 149 3.62 29.88 10.59
C VAL A 149 2.51 29.35 11.52
N ASP A 150 1.78 30.24 12.20
CA ASP A 150 0.68 29.87 13.09
C ASP A 150 -0.45 29.16 12.31
N GLU A 151 -0.86 29.69 11.16
CA GLU A 151 -1.87 29.07 10.29
C GLU A 151 -1.44 27.67 9.81
N ALA A 152 -0.14 27.48 9.54
CA ALA A 152 0.40 26.17 9.18
C ALA A 152 0.30 25.18 10.34
N PHE A 153 0.63 25.59 11.57
CA PHE A 153 0.51 24.73 12.74
C PHE A 153 -0.94 24.31 12.99
N GLU A 154 -1.90 25.24 12.93
CA GLU A 154 -3.32 24.90 13.08
C GLU A 154 -3.81 23.89 12.02
N LYS A 155 -3.35 24.02 10.77
CA LYS A 155 -3.69 23.08 9.70
C LYS A 155 -3.09 21.69 9.95
N VAL A 156 -1.85 21.63 10.45
CA VAL A 156 -1.18 20.37 10.83
C VAL A 156 -1.93 19.71 11.97
N GLU A 157 -2.28 20.44 13.02
CA GLU A 157 -3.08 19.95 14.16
C GLU A 157 -4.40 19.33 13.69
N LYS A 158 -5.21 20.08 12.93
CA LYS A 158 -6.49 19.58 12.38
C LYS A 158 -6.32 18.33 11.50
N SER A 159 -5.23 18.25 10.75
CA SER A 159 -4.95 17.08 9.91
C SER A 159 -4.59 15.85 10.77
N ILE A 160 -3.83 16.04 11.86
CA ILE A 160 -3.50 14.98 12.81
C ILE A 160 -4.76 14.50 13.53
N GLU A 161 -5.62 15.41 13.99
CA GLU A 161 -6.92 15.06 14.60
C GLU A 161 -7.76 14.21 13.65
N SER A 162 -7.88 14.62 12.38
CA SER A 162 -8.63 13.85 11.38
C SER A 162 -8.02 12.47 11.11
N CYS A 163 -6.68 12.34 11.16
CA CYS A 163 -6.02 11.03 11.08
C CYS A 163 -6.35 10.14 12.28
N ILE A 164 -6.39 10.71 13.49
CA ILE A 164 -6.75 9.99 14.73
C ILE A 164 -8.20 9.50 14.64
N GLU A 165 -9.13 10.33 14.18
CA GLU A 165 -10.54 9.94 14.00
C GLU A 165 -10.68 8.72 13.10
N ILE A 166 -9.87 8.61 12.03
CA ILE A 166 -9.87 7.44 11.15
C ILE A 166 -9.17 6.24 11.82
N LEU A 167 -8.08 6.47 12.55
CA LEU A 167 -7.37 5.41 13.26
C LEU A 167 -8.24 4.73 14.32
N ASP A 168 -9.06 5.52 15.03
CA ASP A 168 -10.00 5.02 16.05
C ASP A 168 -11.10 4.12 15.48
N ARG A 169 -11.24 4.08 14.14
CA ARG A 169 -12.18 3.19 13.44
C ARG A 169 -11.63 1.79 13.18
N ILE A 170 -10.34 1.52 13.41
CA ILE A 170 -9.77 0.17 13.23
C ILE A 170 -10.61 -0.92 13.94
N PRO A 171 -11.00 -0.77 15.22
CA PRO A 171 -11.76 -1.79 15.94
C PRO A 171 -13.18 -2.04 15.41
N GLU A 172 -13.71 -1.21 14.50
CA GLU A 172 -15.05 -1.42 13.94
C GLU A 172 -15.13 -2.74 13.16
N LYS A 173 -14.04 -3.14 12.51
CA LYS A 173 -14.00 -4.22 11.53
C LYS A 173 -12.70 -5.02 11.50
N CYS A 174 -11.71 -4.64 12.32
CA CYS A 174 -10.57 -5.50 12.63
C CYS A 174 -10.82 -6.23 13.95
N SER A 175 -10.60 -7.55 13.97
CA SER A 175 -10.95 -8.45 15.08
C SER A 175 -9.74 -9.09 15.75
#